data_AF-A0AAW2DEH6-F1
#
_entry.id   AF-A0AAW2DEH6-F1
#
_cell.length_a   1.000
_cell.length_b   1.000
_cell.length_c   1.000
_cell.angle_alpha   90.00
_cell.angle_beta   90.00
_cell.angle_gamma   90.00
#
_symmetry.space_group_name_H-M   'P 1'
#
loop_
_entity.id
_entity.type
_entity.pdbx_description
1 polymer ?
#
loop_
_entity_poly.entity_id
_entity_poly.type
_entity_poly.pdbx_seq_one_letter_code
_entity_poly.pdbx_strand_id
1 'polypeptide(L)'
;MYAGLWERGPLLGKGAFGSVFLAKPTSKFRSFPSLMAVKSAEISVSATLQKEKEVFDNVQGYPFVIHCFGEDSTVEDNGDMVYNLLLEYASGGSLRDLIHNSGGCGLPESDVKRYTKCILKGLNHIHGCGYVHCDIKPENVLLVNVSASTTDGAHFVAKIADLGLAKRSWQRKKMGMDLRGTALYMAPECLIECVQEPPSDIWALGCVVCEMLTGKSPWDRGKEFNKRVLFNLIADEHELPEIPTGISRAHSATFAITNNCPFTIWPGTLTGSGGPQLSLSTGLELASGASSSLNVHPPWSGRFWARYQCSKDHFGKFSCSSGDCGSGQIECNGAGAIPPASLVEFTVATNGGRDFYDVSLVDGFNLPISVTPHGGKEGCNTISCRANLNTVCPLELAVKASDGSVIACKSACLAFNQPQYCCTGDFGSPDTCSPSNYSRIFKDQCPQAYSYAYDDKSSTFTCTGGANYAITFCP
;
A
#
# COMPACT_ATOMS: atom_id res chain seq x y z
N MET A 1 -29.87 20.54 42.33
CA MET A 1 -30.17 20.17 40.94
C MET A 1 -28.98 20.59 40.10
N TYR A 2 -28.03 19.69 39.85
CA TYR A 2 -26.96 19.97 38.89
C TYR A 2 -27.61 20.04 37.50
N ALA A 3 -27.55 21.20 36.85
CA ALA A 3 -27.96 21.29 35.45
C ALA A 3 -26.97 20.45 34.62
N GLY A 4 -27.47 19.43 33.92
CA GLY A 4 -26.65 18.52 33.14
C GLY A 4 -25.83 19.23 32.06
N LEU A 5 -24.68 18.66 31.69
CA LEU A 5 -23.79 19.18 30.65
C LEU A 5 -24.42 19.09 29.24
N TRP A 6 -25.43 18.23 29.08
CA TRP A 6 -26.11 17.92 27.83
C TRP A 6 -27.56 17.50 28.09
N GLU A 7 -28.38 17.53 27.03
CA GLU A 7 -29.76 17.06 27.01
C GLU A 7 -29.84 15.74 26.25
N ARG A 8 -30.50 14.74 26.86
CA ARG A 8 -30.70 13.42 26.26
C ARG A 8 -31.73 13.48 25.15
N GLY A 9 -31.34 13.01 23.97
CA GLY A 9 -32.18 12.82 22.80
C GLY A 9 -32.59 11.35 22.60
N PRO A 10 -33.02 10.99 21.39
CA PRO A 10 -33.46 9.63 21.07
C PRO A 10 -32.40 8.56 21.30
N LEU A 11 -32.85 7.33 21.59
CA LEU A 11 -32.00 6.15 21.62
C LEU A 11 -31.47 5.84 20.21
N LEU A 12 -30.15 5.74 20.08
CA LEU A 12 -29.45 5.38 18.84
C LEU A 12 -29.20 3.87 18.75
N GLY A 13 -28.93 3.22 19.89
CA GLY A 13 -28.68 1.78 19.93
C GLY A 13 -28.53 1.26 21.36
N LYS A 14 -28.69 -0.06 21.53
CA LYS A 14 -28.51 -0.75 22.81
C LYS A 14 -27.60 -1.96 22.62
N GLY A 15 -26.52 -2.02 23.40
CA GLY A 15 -25.54 -3.10 23.35
C GLY A 15 -25.44 -3.85 24.68
N ALA A 16 -24.47 -4.75 24.78
CA ALA A 16 -24.21 -5.53 25.99
C ALA A 16 -23.73 -4.67 27.18
N PHE A 17 -23.11 -3.51 26.90
CA PHE A 17 -22.44 -2.67 27.90
C PHE A 17 -23.13 -1.32 28.13
N GLY A 18 -24.34 -1.13 27.62
CA GLY A 18 -25.09 0.11 27.82
C GLY A 18 -25.98 0.49 26.65
N SER A 19 -26.58 1.67 26.79
CA SER A 19 -27.44 2.29 25.77
C SER A 19 -26.79 3.56 25.25
N VAL A 20 -26.89 3.80 23.95
CA VAL A 20 -26.31 4.98 23.29
C VAL A 20 -27.44 5.91 22.88
N PHE A 21 -27.36 7.17 23.28
CA PHE A 21 -28.36 8.19 22.99
C PHE A 21 -27.74 9.31 22.16
N LEU A 22 -28.53 9.95 21.31
CA LEU A 22 -28.16 11.24 20.73
C LEU A 22 -28.19 12.28 21.85
N ALA A 23 -27.25 13.21 21.85
CA ALA A 23 -27.18 14.26 22.87
C ALA A 23 -26.85 15.62 22.24
N LYS A 24 -27.35 16.68 22.87
CA LYS A 24 -27.03 18.07 22.56
C LYS A 24 -26.42 18.74 23.79
N PRO A 25 -25.28 19.44 23.68
CA PRO A 25 -24.74 20.17 24.82
C PRO A 25 -25.70 21.27 25.27
N THR A 26 -25.78 21.52 26.57
CA THR A 26 -26.58 22.64 27.09
C THR A 26 -25.93 23.98 26.72
N SER A 27 -26.72 25.05 26.64
CA SER A 27 -26.29 26.37 26.16
C SER A 27 -25.10 26.99 26.90
N LYS A 28 -24.74 26.46 28.08
CA LYS A 28 -23.62 26.89 28.91
C LYS A 28 -22.27 26.26 28.53
N PHE A 29 -22.24 25.20 27.71
CA PHE A 29 -21.02 24.46 27.37
C PHE A 29 -20.79 24.42 25.85
N ARG A 30 -20.33 25.55 25.30
CA ARG A 30 -20.03 25.72 23.86
C ARG A 30 -18.74 25.03 23.37
N SER A 31 -18.00 24.37 24.26
CA SER A 31 -16.77 23.63 23.91
C SER A 31 -17.05 22.29 23.23
N PHE A 32 -18.26 21.75 23.38
CA PHE A 32 -18.69 20.51 22.73
C PHE A 32 -19.31 20.78 21.35
N PRO A 33 -19.26 19.79 20.42
CA PRO A 33 -19.93 19.92 19.13
C PRO A 33 -21.46 19.98 19.29
N SER A 34 -22.15 20.47 18.26
CA SER A 34 -23.61 20.65 18.27
C SER A 34 -24.42 19.36 18.48
N LEU A 35 -23.83 18.21 18.15
CA LEU A 35 -24.40 16.88 18.37
C LEU A 35 -23.30 15.93 18.84
N MET A 36 -23.66 15.06 19.80
CA MET A 36 -22.81 14.00 20.33
C MET A 36 -23.61 12.70 20.47
N ALA A 37 -22.90 11.58 20.57
CA ALA A 37 -23.47 10.32 21.03
C ALA A 37 -23.04 10.08 22.47
N VAL A 38 -23.94 9.67 23.35
CA VAL A 38 -23.64 9.42 24.76
C VAL A 38 -23.96 7.97 25.08
N LYS A 39 -22.92 7.18 25.36
CA LYS A 39 -23.03 5.78 25.80
C LYS A 39 -23.16 5.76 27.32
N SER A 40 -24.24 5.17 27.82
CA SER A 40 -24.67 5.29 29.21
C SER A 40 -24.86 3.90 29.83
N ALA A 41 -24.41 3.71 31.07
CA ALA A 41 -24.64 2.51 31.88
C ALA A 41 -24.85 2.89 33.34
N GLU A 42 -25.71 2.17 34.07
CA GLU A 42 -25.84 2.33 35.52
C GLU A 42 -24.47 2.18 36.19
N ILE A 43 -24.19 3.05 37.16
CA ILE A 43 -22.85 3.14 37.78
C ILE A 43 -22.42 1.79 38.38
N SER A 44 -23.38 1.03 38.92
CA SER A 44 -23.23 -0.31 39.52
C SER A 44 -22.61 -1.35 38.57
N VAL A 45 -22.81 -1.18 37.25
CA VAL A 45 -22.34 -2.11 36.20
C VAL A 45 -21.47 -1.42 35.14
N SER A 46 -21.03 -0.18 35.40
CA SER A 46 -20.30 0.66 34.44
C SER A 46 -18.82 0.31 34.26
N ALA A 47 -18.30 -0.72 34.93
CA ALA A 47 -16.87 -1.07 34.92
C ALA A 47 -16.30 -1.25 33.50
N THR A 48 -17.04 -1.88 32.59
CA THR A 48 -16.60 -2.04 31.19
C THR A 48 -16.55 -0.71 30.44
N LEU A 49 -17.50 0.19 30.72
CA LEU A 49 -17.58 1.51 30.09
C LEU A 49 -16.47 2.45 30.60
N GLN A 50 -16.12 2.36 31.88
CA GLN A 50 -14.96 3.04 32.46
C GLN A 50 -13.64 2.53 31.85
N LYS A 51 -13.52 1.20 31.66
CA LYS A 51 -12.36 0.62 30.96
C LYS A 51 -12.29 1.09 29.51
N GLU A 52 -13.41 1.15 28.80
CA GLU A 52 -13.49 1.66 27.43
C GLU A 52 -12.95 3.10 27.33
N LYS A 53 -13.33 3.94 28.29
CA LYS A 53 -12.83 5.31 28.42
C LYS A 53 -11.32 5.38 28.64
N GLU A 54 -10.75 4.50 29.48
CA GLU A 54 -9.29 4.39 29.62
C GLU A 54 -8.62 4.11 28.27
N VAL A 55 -9.17 3.20 27.46
CA VAL A 55 -8.62 2.90 26.13
C VAL A 55 -8.71 4.13 25.23
N PHE A 56 -9.87 4.82 25.19
CA PHE A 56 -10.03 6.05 24.42
C PHE A 56 -8.98 7.11 24.78
N ASP A 57 -8.67 7.30 26.07
CA ASP A 57 -7.65 8.27 26.50
C ASP A 57 -6.25 7.95 25.96
N ASN A 58 -5.95 6.68 25.71
CA ASN A 58 -4.66 6.23 25.18
C ASN A 58 -4.60 6.24 23.65
N VAL A 59 -5.74 6.26 22.95
CA VAL A 59 -5.81 6.20 21.47
C VAL A 59 -6.41 7.45 20.81
N GLN A 60 -6.71 8.48 21.60
CA GLN A 60 -7.34 9.73 21.15
C GLN A 60 -6.53 10.51 20.10
N GLY A 61 -7.21 11.44 19.41
CA GLY A 61 -6.58 12.39 18.49
C GLY A 61 -6.28 11.86 17.09
N TYR A 62 -6.77 10.66 16.73
CA TYR A 62 -6.55 10.07 15.42
C TYR A 62 -7.81 10.10 14.54
N PRO A 63 -7.74 10.54 13.27
CA PRO A 63 -8.92 10.81 12.44
C PRO A 63 -9.76 9.58 12.07
N PHE A 64 -9.24 8.37 12.28
CA PHE A 64 -9.90 7.11 11.93
C PHE A 64 -10.39 6.31 13.16
N VAL A 65 -10.43 6.95 14.33
CA VAL A 65 -11.04 6.44 15.57
C VAL A 65 -12.07 7.46 16.04
N ILE A 66 -13.21 6.99 16.54
CA ILE A 66 -14.26 7.87 17.08
C ILE A 66 -13.68 8.73 18.21
N HIS A 67 -13.95 10.02 18.15
CA HIS A 67 -13.46 10.94 19.17
C HIS A 67 -14.27 10.78 20.47
N CYS A 68 -13.57 10.73 21.59
CA CYS A 68 -14.16 10.75 22.92
C CYS A 68 -13.95 12.14 23.52
N PHE A 69 -15.04 12.82 23.87
CA PHE A 69 -15.01 14.17 24.44
C PHE A 69 -14.85 14.17 25.96
N GLY A 70 -15.03 13.02 26.62
CA GLY A 70 -14.92 12.89 28.06
C GLY A 70 -15.96 11.95 28.65
N GLU A 71 -16.10 12.03 29.96
CA GLU A 71 -17.06 11.26 30.76
C GLU A 71 -17.82 12.20 31.70
N ASP A 72 -19.02 11.79 32.10
CA ASP A 72 -19.73 12.41 33.22
C ASP A 72 -20.59 11.39 33.97
N SER A 73 -21.26 11.86 35.03
CA SER A 73 -22.24 11.06 35.75
C SER A 73 -23.51 11.87 35.99
N THR A 74 -24.65 11.26 35.68
CA THR A 74 -25.97 11.88 35.80
C THR A 74 -26.86 11.07 36.74
N VAL A 75 -27.94 11.69 37.21
CA VAL A 75 -28.98 11.03 38.00
C VAL A 75 -30.25 10.98 37.14
N GLU A 76 -30.78 9.79 36.93
CA GLU A 76 -32.05 9.56 36.23
C GLU A 76 -33.26 9.99 37.08
N ASP A 77 -34.43 10.12 36.46
CA ASP A 77 -35.67 10.49 37.15
C ASP A 77 -36.08 9.49 38.25
N ASN A 78 -35.68 8.23 38.11
CA ASN A 78 -35.91 7.18 39.11
C ASN A 78 -34.91 7.22 40.28
N GLY A 79 -33.93 8.13 40.26
CA GLY A 79 -32.89 8.29 41.27
C GLY A 79 -31.61 7.50 41.01
N ASP A 80 -31.53 6.70 39.95
CA ASP A 80 -30.35 5.90 39.65
C ASP A 80 -29.20 6.76 39.12
N MET A 81 -27.98 6.46 39.58
CA MET A 81 -26.76 7.10 39.07
C MET A 81 -26.27 6.37 37.83
N VAL A 82 -26.01 7.12 36.76
CA VAL A 82 -25.59 6.62 35.46
C VAL A 82 -24.24 7.22 35.11
N TYR A 83 -23.31 6.38 34.67
CA TYR A 83 -22.03 6.77 34.11
C TYR A 83 -22.17 6.93 32.60
N ASN A 84 -21.69 8.06 32.06
CA ASN A 84 -21.82 8.38 30.66
C ASN A 84 -20.47 8.64 30.01
N LEU A 85 -20.33 8.16 28.78
CA LEU A 85 -19.19 8.37 27.90
C LEU A 85 -19.64 9.23 26.71
N LEU A 86 -19.03 10.40 26.54
CA LEU A 86 -19.39 11.38 25.52
C LEU A 86 -18.54 11.16 24.27
N LEU A 87 -19.18 10.84 23.15
CA LEU A 87 -18.54 10.39 21.92
C LEU A 87 -18.97 11.23 20.71
N GLU A 88 -18.14 11.21 19.67
CA GLU A 88 -18.45 11.77 18.36
C GLU A 88 -19.71 11.13 17.77
N TYR A 89 -20.63 11.96 17.30
CA TYR A 89 -21.82 11.48 16.62
C TYR A 89 -21.53 11.16 15.15
N ALA A 90 -21.71 9.90 14.79
CA ALA A 90 -21.60 9.42 13.41
C ALA A 90 -22.94 9.52 12.68
N SER A 91 -23.17 10.64 12.00
CA SER A 91 -24.44 10.91 11.31
C SER A 91 -24.74 9.97 10.13
N GLY A 92 -23.74 9.23 9.64
CA GLY A 92 -23.89 8.24 8.57
C GLY A 92 -24.29 6.84 9.05
N GLY A 93 -24.50 6.65 10.35
CA GLY A 93 -24.77 5.33 10.93
C GLY A 93 -23.52 4.44 10.97
N SER A 94 -23.75 3.14 11.07
CA SER A 94 -22.68 2.13 11.04
C SER A 94 -22.42 1.64 9.61
N LEU A 95 -21.26 1.03 9.41
CA LEU A 95 -20.93 0.33 8.17
C LEU A 95 -21.91 -0.82 7.92
N ARG A 96 -22.43 -1.47 8.98
CA ARG A 96 -23.51 -2.45 8.85
C ARG A 96 -24.74 -1.89 8.17
N ASP A 97 -25.17 -0.69 8.56
CA ASP A 97 -26.35 -0.04 7.97
C ASP A 97 -26.12 0.21 6.48
N LEU A 98 -24.92 0.68 6.11
CA LEU A 98 -24.55 0.89 4.72
C LEU A 98 -24.56 -0.40 3.89
N ILE A 99 -23.99 -1.49 4.43
CA ILE A 99 -23.98 -2.81 3.78
C ILE A 99 -25.42 -3.34 3.65
N HIS A 100 -26.22 -3.26 4.71
CA HIS A 100 -27.61 -3.72 4.69
C HIS A 100 -28.45 -2.98 3.63
N ASN A 101 -28.24 -1.67 3.52
CA ASN A 101 -28.91 -0.82 2.53
C ASN A 101 -28.52 -1.13 1.08
N SER A 102 -27.48 -1.94 0.84
CA SER A 102 -27.16 -2.43 -0.51
C SER A 102 -28.06 -3.58 -0.98
N GLY A 103 -28.95 -4.09 -0.13
CA GLY A 103 -29.90 -5.14 -0.50
C GLY A 103 -29.26 -6.50 -0.80
N GLY A 104 -28.06 -6.76 -0.27
CA GLY A 104 -27.33 -8.02 -0.50
C GLY A 104 -26.54 -8.07 -1.81
N CYS A 105 -26.34 -6.92 -2.46
CA CYS A 105 -25.50 -6.79 -3.66
C CYS A 105 -24.05 -6.37 -3.36
N GLY A 106 -23.75 -6.05 -2.09
CA GLY A 106 -22.46 -5.48 -1.71
C GLY A 106 -22.29 -4.01 -2.10
N LEU A 107 -21.15 -3.45 -1.74
CA LEU A 107 -20.76 -2.06 -1.99
C LEU A 107 -19.83 -1.98 -3.22
N PRO A 108 -19.78 -0.83 -3.92
CA PRO A 108 -18.79 -0.61 -4.96
C PRO A 108 -17.36 -0.80 -4.45
N GLU A 109 -16.49 -1.46 -5.22
CA GLU A 109 -15.10 -1.73 -4.80
C GLU A 109 -14.31 -0.47 -4.42
N SER A 110 -14.61 0.67 -5.05
CA SER A 110 -14.04 1.97 -4.71
C SER A 110 -14.36 2.37 -3.27
N ASP A 111 -15.59 2.11 -2.81
CA ASP A 111 -16.03 2.36 -1.44
C ASP A 111 -15.43 1.35 -0.48
N VAL A 112 -15.42 0.06 -0.83
CA VAL A 112 -14.75 -0.99 -0.04
C VAL A 112 -13.29 -0.59 0.18
N LYS A 113 -12.54 -0.26 -0.87
CA LYS A 113 -11.14 0.18 -0.79
C LYS A 113 -10.98 1.42 0.10
N ARG A 114 -11.88 2.40 -0.01
CA ARG A 114 -11.85 3.64 0.78
C ARG A 114 -12.08 3.38 2.26
N TYR A 115 -13.10 2.59 2.62
CA TYR A 115 -13.39 2.25 4.01
C TYR A 115 -12.33 1.33 4.61
N THR A 116 -11.88 0.29 3.89
CA THR A 116 -10.78 -0.59 4.31
C THR A 116 -9.52 0.21 4.62
N LYS A 117 -9.16 1.19 3.77
CA LYS A 117 -8.01 2.08 4.03
C LYS A 117 -8.17 2.88 5.32
N CYS A 118 -9.37 3.38 5.61
CA CYS A 118 -9.64 4.12 6.86
C CYS A 118 -9.50 3.20 8.08
N ILE A 119 -10.10 2.02 8.02
CA ILE A 119 -10.06 1.03 9.11
C ILE A 119 -8.62 0.57 9.36
N LEU A 120 -7.84 0.25 8.32
CA LEU A 120 -6.43 -0.13 8.44
C LEU A 120 -5.60 0.96 9.12
N LYS A 121 -5.82 2.23 8.79
CA LYS A 121 -5.14 3.34 9.46
C LYS A 121 -5.52 3.43 10.94
N GLY A 122 -6.81 3.26 11.25
CA GLY A 122 -7.30 3.23 12.64
C GLY A 122 -6.68 2.08 13.43
N LEU A 123 -6.67 0.86 12.87
CA LEU A 123 -6.06 -0.31 13.50
C LEU A 123 -4.57 -0.13 13.71
N ASN A 124 -3.83 0.35 12.70
CA ASN A 124 -2.40 0.63 12.83
C ASN A 124 -2.09 1.60 13.98
N HIS A 125 -2.95 2.62 14.18
CA HIS A 125 -2.83 3.54 15.31
C HIS A 125 -3.12 2.84 16.65
N ILE A 126 -4.25 2.14 16.78
CA ILE A 126 -4.63 1.41 18.00
C ILE A 126 -3.55 0.39 18.39
N HIS A 127 -3.04 -0.36 17.43
CA HIS A 127 -1.96 -1.34 17.61
C HIS A 127 -0.65 -0.66 18.00
N GLY A 128 -0.31 0.48 17.38
CA GLY A 128 0.84 1.30 17.75
C GLY A 128 0.77 1.86 19.17
N CYS A 129 -0.43 2.11 19.69
CA CYS A 129 -0.67 2.46 21.10
C CYS A 129 -0.63 1.25 22.05
N GLY A 130 -0.38 0.04 21.55
CA GLY A 130 -0.24 -1.19 22.34
C GLY A 130 -1.56 -1.87 22.69
N TYR A 131 -2.64 -1.60 21.96
CA TYR A 131 -3.95 -2.22 22.16
C TYR A 131 -4.33 -3.13 20.99
N VAL A 132 -5.15 -4.14 21.28
CA VAL A 132 -5.87 -4.98 20.30
C VAL A 132 -7.35 -4.68 20.48
N HIS A 133 -8.08 -4.45 19.39
CA HIS A 133 -9.49 -4.06 19.46
C HIS A 133 -10.39 -5.23 19.87
N CYS A 134 -10.14 -6.43 19.34
CA CYS A 134 -10.83 -7.69 19.68
C CYS A 134 -12.31 -7.80 19.26
N ASP A 135 -12.87 -6.84 18.53
CA ASP A 135 -14.28 -6.87 18.08
C ASP A 135 -14.52 -5.99 16.85
N ILE A 136 -13.60 -6.07 15.87
CA ILE A 136 -13.81 -5.41 14.58
C ILE A 136 -14.94 -6.14 13.84
N LYS A 137 -15.96 -5.36 13.48
CA LYS A 137 -17.16 -5.79 12.75
C LYS A 137 -17.88 -4.56 12.18
N PRO A 138 -18.82 -4.72 11.22
CA PRO A 138 -19.45 -3.58 10.57
C PRO A 138 -20.25 -2.67 11.53
N GLU A 139 -20.77 -3.19 12.63
CA GLU A 139 -21.46 -2.41 13.67
C GLU A 139 -20.54 -1.44 14.40
N ASN A 140 -19.27 -1.81 14.56
CA ASN A 140 -18.26 -1.04 15.32
C ASN A 140 -17.42 -0.14 14.41
N VAL A 141 -17.77 -0.03 13.12
CA VAL A 141 -17.20 0.94 12.20
C VAL A 141 -18.28 1.96 11.88
N LEU A 142 -18.09 3.20 12.34
CA LEU A 142 -19.07 4.26 12.21
C LEU A 142 -18.71 5.25 11.10
N LEU A 143 -19.72 5.79 10.42
CA LEU A 143 -19.58 6.69 9.28
C LEU A 143 -19.83 8.14 9.69
N VAL A 144 -18.78 8.95 9.71
CA VAL A 144 -18.84 10.36 10.10
C VAL A 144 -18.79 11.24 8.84
N ASN A 145 -19.72 12.19 8.73
CA ASN A 145 -19.74 13.14 7.63
C ASN A 145 -18.58 14.15 7.76
N VAL A 146 -17.77 14.30 6.71
CA VAL A 146 -16.74 15.33 6.64
C VAL A 146 -17.21 16.42 5.69
N SER A 147 -17.87 17.43 6.23
CA SER A 147 -18.32 18.59 5.47
C SER A 147 -17.16 19.56 5.23
N ALA A 148 -16.28 19.25 4.26
CA ALA A 148 -15.33 20.21 3.71
C ALA A 148 -14.85 19.83 2.30
N SER A 149 -15.28 20.63 1.32
CA SER A 149 -14.53 20.99 0.09
C SER A 149 -14.64 20.17 -1.20
N THR A 150 -15.74 19.48 -1.50
CA THR A 150 -16.04 19.14 -2.92
C THR A 150 -17.50 19.38 -3.24
N THR A 151 -17.75 19.95 -4.42
CA THR A 151 -19.06 20.15 -5.04
C THR A 151 -19.77 18.84 -5.42
N ASP A 152 -19.43 17.73 -4.76
CA ASP A 152 -19.69 16.36 -5.21
C ASP A 152 -20.15 15.49 -4.02
N GLY A 153 -21.30 15.84 -3.42
CA GLY A 153 -21.97 15.02 -2.40
C GLY A 153 -21.26 14.90 -1.05
N ALA A 154 -22.00 14.51 -0.01
CA ALA A 154 -21.43 14.28 1.32
C ALA A 154 -20.55 13.02 1.31
N HIS A 155 -19.24 13.16 1.54
CA HIS A 155 -18.35 12.02 1.71
C HIS A 155 -18.22 11.64 3.20
N PHE A 156 -18.62 10.41 3.54
CA PHE A 156 -18.41 9.83 4.87
C PHE A 156 -16.99 9.26 5.03
N VAL A 157 -16.43 9.39 6.23
CA VAL A 157 -15.20 8.73 6.67
C VAL A 157 -15.54 7.64 7.66
N ALA A 158 -14.99 6.44 7.45
CA ALA A 158 -15.10 5.34 8.39
C ALA A 158 -14.16 5.54 9.58
N LYS A 159 -14.70 5.42 10.80
CA LYS A 159 -13.96 5.49 12.06
C LYS A 159 -14.27 4.29 12.92
N ILE A 160 -13.24 3.75 13.58
CA ILE A 160 -13.38 2.63 14.52
C ILE A 160 -14.02 3.13 15.82
N ALA A 161 -14.99 2.37 16.34
CA ALA A 161 -15.75 2.64 17.55
C ALA A 161 -15.84 1.38 18.44
N ASP A 162 -16.41 1.55 19.64
CA ASP A 162 -16.62 0.49 20.65
C ASP A 162 -15.34 -0.24 21.08
N LEU A 163 -14.58 0.42 21.96
CA LEU A 163 -13.34 -0.13 22.53
C LEU A 163 -13.59 -0.95 23.81
N GLY A 164 -14.85 -1.30 24.12
CA GLY A 164 -15.21 -1.97 25.36
C GLY A 164 -14.58 -3.36 25.54
N LEU A 165 -14.25 -4.03 24.44
CA LEU A 165 -13.58 -5.33 24.45
C LEU A 165 -12.07 -5.25 24.30
N ALA A 166 -11.53 -4.06 23.99
CA ALA A 166 -10.11 -3.89 23.72
C ALA A 166 -9.23 -4.30 24.91
N LYS A 167 -8.03 -4.79 24.60
CA LYS A 167 -7.04 -5.22 25.59
C LYS A 167 -5.65 -4.75 25.23
N ARG A 168 -4.77 -4.66 26.22
CA ARG A 168 -3.34 -4.42 25.98
C ARG A 168 -2.72 -5.65 25.31
N SER A 169 -1.94 -5.43 24.27
CA SER A 169 -1.15 -6.48 23.62
C SER A 169 -0.08 -7.00 24.60
N TRP A 170 0.36 -8.25 24.42
CA TRP A 170 1.43 -8.90 25.19
C TRP A 170 1.16 -9.12 26.70
N GLN A 171 -0.05 -8.84 27.19
CA GLN A 171 -0.44 -9.25 28.54
C GLN A 171 -0.80 -10.75 28.56
N ARG A 172 0.16 -11.59 29.00
CA ARG A 172 -0.12 -12.99 29.37
C ARG A 172 -1.04 -13.05 30.59
N LYS A 173 -2.36 -13.14 30.39
CA LYS A 173 -3.26 -13.60 31.46
C LYS A 173 -3.18 -15.13 31.58
N LYS A 174 -3.26 -15.61 32.83
CA LYS A 174 -3.36 -17.02 33.20
C LYS A 174 -4.54 -17.69 32.48
N MET A 175 -4.34 -18.97 32.17
CA MET A 175 -5.28 -19.95 31.62
C MET A 175 -6.75 -19.69 32.03
N GLY A 176 -7.56 -19.29 31.05
CA GLY A 176 -9.00 -19.09 31.15
C GLY A 176 -9.55 -18.59 29.82
N MET A 177 -10.54 -19.28 29.25
CA MET A 177 -11.25 -18.90 28.02
C MET A 177 -12.01 -17.58 28.24
N ASP A 178 -11.35 -16.44 28.08
CA ASP A 178 -12.03 -15.14 27.93
C ASP A 178 -11.98 -14.75 26.44
N LEU A 179 -12.55 -15.62 25.60
CA LEU A 179 -12.76 -15.38 24.18
C LEU A 179 -13.73 -14.20 24.03
N ARG A 180 -13.21 -13.07 23.56
CA ARG A 180 -13.95 -11.82 23.36
C ARG A 180 -14.23 -11.59 21.88
N GLY A 181 -15.36 -10.96 21.61
CA GLY A 181 -15.75 -10.51 20.29
C GLY A 181 -16.92 -11.29 19.70
N THR A 182 -17.25 -10.93 18.47
CA THR A 182 -18.37 -11.51 17.73
C THR A 182 -17.92 -12.72 16.93
N ALA A 183 -18.51 -13.88 17.20
CA ALA A 183 -18.08 -15.20 16.70
C ALA A 183 -17.79 -15.25 15.18
N LEU A 184 -18.60 -14.56 14.37
CA LEU A 184 -18.47 -14.55 12.90
C LEU A 184 -17.17 -13.91 12.39
N TYR A 185 -16.51 -13.08 13.19
CA TYR A 185 -15.30 -12.34 12.80
C TYR A 185 -14.06 -12.81 13.57
N MET A 186 -14.19 -13.86 14.39
CA MET A 186 -13.06 -14.41 15.16
C MET A 186 -12.04 -15.07 14.23
N ALA A 187 -10.76 -14.87 14.55
CA ALA A 187 -9.65 -15.50 13.86
C ALA A 187 -9.46 -16.95 14.33
N PRO A 188 -8.95 -17.87 13.48
CA PRO A 188 -8.75 -19.28 13.83
C PRO A 188 -7.85 -19.45 15.07
N GLU A 189 -6.77 -18.67 15.17
CA GLU A 189 -5.84 -18.70 16.30
C GLU A 189 -6.49 -18.31 17.64
N CYS A 190 -7.56 -17.50 17.60
CA CYS A 190 -8.34 -17.19 18.81
C CYS A 190 -9.05 -18.44 19.32
N LEU A 191 -9.59 -19.27 18.42
CA LEU A 191 -10.36 -20.47 18.78
C LEU A 191 -9.47 -21.67 19.10
N ILE A 192 -8.36 -21.82 18.38
CA ILE A 192 -7.46 -22.97 18.49
C ILE A 192 -6.46 -22.75 19.63
N GLU A 193 -5.80 -21.60 19.64
CA GLU A 193 -4.66 -21.33 20.52
C GLU A 193 -5.01 -20.40 21.70
N CYS A 194 -6.24 -19.86 21.73
CA CYS A 194 -6.64 -18.81 22.66
C CYS A 194 -5.73 -17.58 22.59
N VAL A 195 -5.16 -17.31 21.40
CA VAL A 195 -4.30 -16.16 21.13
C VAL A 195 -5.13 -15.11 20.40
N GLN A 196 -5.21 -13.91 20.99
CA GLN A 196 -5.90 -12.77 20.37
C GLN A 196 -4.95 -11.57 20.40
N GLU A 197 -4.16 -11.41 19.35
CA GLU A 197 -3.15 -10.34 19.21
C GLU A 197 -3.45 -9.47 17.98
N PRO A 198 -2.68 -8.40 17.66
CA PRO A 198 -2.99 -7.52 16.53
C PRO A 198 -3.38 -8.21 15.21
N PRO A 199 -2.79 -9.37 14.81
CA PRO A 199 -3.22 -10.10 13.62
C PRO A 199 -4.70 -10.53 13.61
N SER A 200 -5.29 -10.79 14.79
CA SER A 200 -6.70 -11.19 14.90
C SER A 200 -7.67 -10.08 14.47
N ASP A 201 -7.32 -8.80 14.68
CA ASP A 201 -8.11 -7.68 14.16
C ASP A 201 -8.01 -7.58 12.63
N ILE A 202 -6.88 -7.99 12.04
CA ILE A 202 -6.67 -8.01 10.59
C ILE A 202 -7.51 -9.11 9.94
N TRP A 203 -7.60 -10.28 10.58
CA TRP A 203 -8.54 -11.32 10.16
C TRP A 203 -9.99 -10.82 10.18
N ALA A 204 -10.41 -10.23 11.31
CA ALA A 204 -11.75 -9.68 11.47
C ALA A 204 -12.06 -8.62 10.40
N LEU A 205 -11.08 -7.75 10.07
CA LEU A 205 -11.19 -6.83 8.96
C LEU A 205 -11.36 -7.55 7.61
N GLY A 206 -10.63 -8.64 7.36
CA GLY A 206 -10.82 -9.47 6.16
C GLY A 206 -12.26 -9.94 6.00
N CYS A 207 -12.89 -10.43 7.08
CA CYS A 207 -14.31 -10.77 7.10
C CYS A 207 -15.21 -9.57 6.78
N VAL A 208 -14.93 -8.39 7.36
CA VAL A 208 -15.66 -7.14 7.05
C VAL A 208 -15.50 -6.75 5.57
N VAL A 209 -14.33 -6.95 4.97
CA VAL A 209 -14.12 -6.70 3.53
C VAL A 209 -14.98 -7.63 2.67
N CYS A 210 -15.02 -8.93 2.98
CA CYS A 210 -15.90 -9.87 2.28
C CYS A 210 -17.38 -9.48 2.40
N GLU A 211 -17.82 -9.06 3.58
CA GLU A 211 -19.20 -8.61 3.80
C GLU A 211 -19.51 -7.31 3.07
N MET A 212 -18.58 -6.36 3.03
CA MET A 212 -18.71 -5.15 2.22
C MET A 212 -18.83 -5.49 0.72
N LEU A 213 -18.04 -6.43 0.21
CA LEU A 213 -18.05 -6.80 -1.21
C LEU A 213 -19.29 -7.59 -1.62
N THR A 214 -19.82 -8.43 -0.74
CA THR A 214 -20.92 -9.35 -1.06
C THR A 214 -22.29 -8.85 -0.59
N GLY A 215 -22.34 -8.00 0.43
CA GLY A 215 -23.58 -7.67 1.14
C GLY A 215 -24.10 -8.80 2.03
N LYS A 216 -23.31 -9.86 2.25
CA LYS A 216 -23.69 -11.09 2.96
C LYS A 216 -22.75 -11.39 4.09
N SER A 217 -23.21 -12.20 5.04
CA SER A 217 -22.36 -12.68 6.15
C SER A 217 -21.12 -13.41 5.60
N PRO A 218 -19.93 -13.24 6.20
CA PRO A 218 -18.68 -13.84 5.71
C PRO A 218 -18.72 -15.37 5.64
N TRP A 219 -19.61 -16.01 6.39
CA TRP A 219 -19.78 -17.47 6.43
C TRP A 219 -21.12 -17.94 5.84
N ASP A 220 -21.81 -17.11 5.04
CA ASP A 220 -23.13 -17.43 4.49
C ASP A 220 -23.09 -18.58 3.46
N ARG A 221 -23.23 -19.83 3.94
CA ARG A 221 -23.42 -21.03 3.10
C ARG A 221 -24.90 -21.39 2.92
N GLY A 222 -25.82 -20.43 3.07
CA GLY A 222 -27.26 -20.68 2.98
C GLY A 222 -27.84 -21.53 4.13
N LYS A 223 -27.16 -21.56 5.29
CA LYS A 223 -27.59 -22.29 6.50
C LYS A 223 -27.36 -21.46 7.75
N GLU A 224 -28.28 -21.52 8.71
CA GLU A 224 -28.02 -21.04 10.06
C GLU A 224 -27.06 -21.99 10.78
N PHE A 225 -25.96 -21.44 11.29
CA PHE A 225 -25.02 -22.20 12.10
C PHE A 225 -25.32 -21.97 13.58
N ASN A 226 -25.39 -23.06 14.35
CA ASN A 226 -25.24 -22.92 15.80
C ASN A 226 -23.78 -22.57 16.14
N LYS A 227 -23.54 -21.92 17.29
CA LYS A 227 -22.21 -21.42 17.69
C LYS A 227 -21.11 -22.49 17.63
N ARG A 228 -21.42 -23.75 17.98
CA ARG A 228 -20.44 -24.84 18.00
C ARG A 228 -20.00 -25.23 16.58
N VAL A 229 -20.94 -25.31 15.64
CA VAL A 229 -20.63 -25.61 14.24
C VAL A 229 -19.83 -24.46 13.61
N LEU A 230 -20.19 -23.21 13.89
CA LEU A 230 -19.45 -22.05 13.41
C LEU A 230 -18.01 -22.02 13.93
N PHE A 231 -17.79 -22.30 15.23
CA PHE A 231 -16.44 -22.36 15.78
C PHE A 231 -15.60 -23.48 15.16
N ASN A 232 -16.19 -24.66 14.93
CA ASN A 232 -15.48 -25.74 14.25
C ASN A 232 -15.13 -25.36 12.80
N LEU A 233 -16.00 -24.64 12.11
CA LEU A 233 -15.75 -24.17 10.73
C LEU A 233 -14.60 -23.15 10.68
N ILE A 234 -14.59 -22.18 11.61
CA ILE A 234 -13.54 -21.16 11.67
C ILE A 234 -12.19 -21.75 12.11
N ALA A 235 -12.22 -22.75 12.98
CA ALA A 235 -11.01 -23.41 13.48
C ALA A 235 -10.41 -24.43 12.50
N ASP A 236 -11.06 -24.70 11.38
CA ASP A 236 -10.53 -25.58 10.33
C ASP A 236 -9.61 -24.78 9.39
N GLU A 237 -8.33 -25.13 9.35
CA GLU A 237 -7.31 -24.45 8.54
C GLU A 237 -7.54 -24.54 7.02
N HIS A 238 -8.40 -25.47 6.58
CA HIS A 238 -8.77 -25.62 5.18
C HIS A 238 -10.02 -24.82 4.78
N GLU A 239 -10.71 -24.22 5.75
CA GLU A 239 -11.94 -23.49 5.51
C GLU A 239 -11.72 -21.98 5.61
N LEU A 240 -12.25 -21.25 4.62
CA LEU A 240 -12.18 -19.79 4.55
C LEU A 240 -13.57 -19.21 4.29
N PRO A 241 -13.81 -17.93 4.67
CA PRO A 241 -14.93 -17.16 4.12
C PRO A 241 -14.94 -17.23 2.59
N GLU A 242 -16.13 -17.30 1.98
CA GLU A 242 -16.23 -17.35 0.52
C GLU A 242 -15.70 -16.03 -0.08
N ILE A 243 -14.57 -16.10 -0.79
CA ILE A 243 -13.95 -14.94 -1.43
C ILE A 243 -14.67 -14.70 -2.77
N PRO A 244 -15.30 -13.52 -2.99
CA PRO A 244 -16.03 -13.28 -4.23
C PRO A 244 -15.11 -13.33 -5.44
N THR A 245 -15.53 -14.07 -6.48
CA THR A 245 -14.76 -14.27 -7.72
C THR A 245 -14.92 -13.14 -8.74
N GLY A 246 -15.89 -12.25 -8.53
CA GLY A 246 -16.22 -11.10 -9.39
C GLY A 246 -15.50 -9.79 -9.06
N ILE A 247 -14.53 -9.80 -8.14
CA ILE A 247 -13.75 -8.61 -7.76
C ILE A 247 -12.79 -8.25 -8.90
N SER A 248 -12.62 -6.96 -9.18
CA SER A 248 -11.60 -6.48 -10.11
C SER A 248 -10.23 -7.00 -9.68
N ARG A 249 -9.49 -7.60 -10.62
CA ARG A 249 -8.11 -7.98 -10.35
C ARG A 249 -7.35 -6.70 -10.00
N ALA A 250 -6.60 -6.71 -8.89
CA ALA A 250 -5.60 -5.68 -8.65
C ALA A 250 -4.72 -5.63 -9.91
N HIS A 251 -4.79 -4.52 -10.65
CA HIS A 251 -4.10 -4.40 -11.92
C HIS A 251 -2.60 -4.26 -11.62
N SER A 252 -1.90 -5.38 -11.49
CA SER A 252 -0.43 -5.40 -11.40
C SER A 252 0.14 -5.53 -12.80
N ALA A 253 1.11 -4.69 -13.14
CA ALA A 253 1.91 -4.91 -14.33
C ALA A 253 2.93 -6.00 -14.01
N THR A 254 2.94 -7.08 -14.79
CA THR A 254 3.99 -8.11 -14.71
C THR A 254 5.14 -7.69 -15.61
N PHE A 255 6.35 -7.68 -15.04
CA PHE A 255 7.60 -7.44 -15.74
C PHE A 255 8.33 -8.77 -15.89
N ALA A 256 8.46 -9.25 -17.13
CA ALA A 256 9.29 -10.40 -17.47
C ALA A 256 10.68 -9.92 -17.89
N ILE A 257 11.71 -10.32 -17.15
CA ILE A 257 13.10 -10.00 -17.42
C ILE A 257 13.75 -11.22 -18.06
N THR A 258 14.21 -11.09 -19.30
CA THR A 258 14.81 -12.17 -20.10
C THR A 258 16.26 -11.87 -20.43
N ASN A 259 17.13 -12.84 -20.23
CA ASN A 259 18.53 -12.77 -20.65
C ASN A 259 18.74 -13.56 -21.95
N ASN A 260 18.86 -12.87 -23.09
CA ASN A 260 19.27 -13.47 -24.36
C ASN A 260 20.78 -13.34 -24.62
N CYS A 261 21.54 -12.76 -23.70
CA CYS A 261 22.99 -12.66 -23.84
C CYS A 261 23.61 -14.08 -23.75
N PRO A 262 24.74 -14.34 -24.43
CA PRO A 262 25.40 -15.65 -24.40
C PRO A 262 26.15 -15.94 -23.08
N PHE A 263 25.88 -15.15 -22.05
CA PHE A 263 26.54 -15.21 -20.74
C PHE A 263 25.54 -14.83 -19.63
N THR A 264 25.86 -15.18 -18.40
CA THR A 264 25.09 -14.79 -17.21
C THR A 264 25.15 -13.28 -17.01
N ILE A 265 24.01 -12.69 -16.65
CA ILE A 265 23.88 -11.29 -16.22
C ILE A 265 23.23 -11.24 -14.84
N TRP A 266 23.36 -10.10 -14.17
CA TRP A 266 22.72 -9.89 -12.87
C TRP A 266 21.81 -8.66 -12.91
N PRO A 267 20.54 -8.81 -13.30
CA PRO A 267 19.58 -7.71 -13.30
C PRO A 267 19.48 -7.04 -11.93
N GLY A 268 19.29 -5.72 -11.94
CA GLY A 268 19.01 -4.90 -10.77
C GLY A 268 17.74 -4.09 -10.97
N THR A 269 17.03 -3.82 -9.88
CA THR A 269 15.80 -3.02 -9.88
C THR A 269 15.90 -1.91 -8.84
N LEU A 270 15.33 -0.74 -9.15
CA LEU A 270 15.25 0.38 -8.22
C LEU A 270 13.88 1.06 -8.35
N THR A 271 13.18 1.18 -7.22
CA THR A 271 12.02 2.09 -7.13
C THR A 271 12.51 3.52 -6.89
N GLY A 272 12.02 4.46 -7.70
CA GLY A 272 12.42 5.86 -7.66
C GLY A 272 11.98 6.59 -6.38
N SER A 273 12.53 7.78 -6.17
CA SER A 273 12.19 8.71 -5.07
C SER A 273 12.26 8.10 -3.65
N GLY A 274 13.08 7.07 -3.44
CA GLY A 274 13.20 6.40 -2.14
C GLY A 274 11.94 5.63 -1.71
N GLY A 275 11.06 5.28 -2.66
CA GLY A 275 9.87 4.49 -2.39
C GLY A 275 10.19 3.06 -1.93
N PRO A 276 9.18 2.32 -1.43
CA PRO A 276 9.33 0.90 -1.09
C PRO A 276 9.86 0.11 -2.28
N GLN A 277 10.91 -0.67 -2.06
CA GLN A 277 11.49 -1.51 -3.11
C GLN A 277 10.60 -2.70 -3.43
N LEU A 278 10.77 -3.27 -4.63
CA LEU A 278 9.99 -4.42 -5.08
C LEU A 278 10.25 -5.61 -4.15
N SER A 279 9.17 -6.14 -3.57
CA SER A 279 9.20 -7.03 -2.39
C SER A 279 9.79 -8.41 -2.63
N LEU A 280 10.01 -8.80 -3.90
CA LEU A 280 10.55 -10.12 -4.23
C LEU A 280 12.07 -10.13 -4.32
N SER A 281 12.67 -9.09 -4.95
CA SER A 281 14.11 -8.94 -5.12
C SER A 281 14.45 -7.60 -5.78
N THR A 282 15.56 -7.00 -5.34
CA THR A 282 16.22 -5.83 -5.94
C THR A 282 17.40 -6.20 -6.83
N GLY A 283 17.79 -7.48 -6.87
CA GLY A 283 18.76 -7.99 -7.83
C GLY A 283 18.86 -9.51 -7.82
N LEU A 284 19.02 -10.10 -9.00
CA LEU A 284 19.07 -11.56 -9.18
C LEU A 284 20.18 -11.99 -10.13
N GLU A 285 20.54 -13.27 -10.11
CA GLU A 285 21.36 -13.92 -11.13
C GLU A 285 20.45 -14.49 -12.22
N LEU A 286 20.78 -14.22 -13.49
CA LEU A 286 19.99 -14.67 -14.63
C LEU A 286 20.91 -15.29 -15.69
N ALA A 287 20.90 -16.62 -15.79
CA ALA A 287 21.68 -17.37 -16.77
C ALA A 287 21.25 -17.08 -18.22
N SER A 288 22.09 -17.41 -19.19
CA SER A 288 21.77 -17.29 -20.62
C SER A 288 20.49 -18.08 -20.97
N GLY A 289 19.56 -17.45 -21.68
CA GLY A 289 18.24 -18.00 -22.03
C GLY A 289 17.22 -18.02 -20.89
N ALA A 290 17.59 -17.64 -19.67
CA ALA A 290 16.68 -17.65 -18.53
C ALA A 290 15.76 -16.41 -18.53
N SER A 291 14.60 -16.56 -17.89
CA SER A 291 13.66 -15.47 -17.63
C SER A 291 13.21 -15.49 -16.18
N SER A 292 12.96 -14.32 -15.61
CA SER A 292 12.35 -14.12 -14.30
C SER A 292 11.19 -13.16 -14.43
N SER A 293 10.20 -13.22 -13.54
CA SER A 293 9.07 -12.30 -13.56
C SER A 293 8.82 -11.72 -12.19
N LEU A 294 8.43 -10.45 -12.16
CA LEU A 294 8.01 -9.75 -10.96
C LEU A 294 6.75 -8.94 -11.23
N ASN A 295 5.96 -8.72 -10.19
CA ASN A 295 4.74 -7.93 -10.27
C ASN A 295 5.00 -6.56 -9.64
N VAL A 296 4.53 -5.52 -10.32
CA VAL A 296 4.57 -4.15 -9.85
C VAL A 296 3.13 -3.67 -9.63
N HIS A 297 2.89 -3.07 -8.46
CA HIS A 297 1.61 -2.47 -8.13
C HIS A 297 1.60 -0.97 -8.50
N PRO A 298 0.69 -0.52 -9.37
CA PRO A 298 0.59 0.90 -9.69
C PRO A 298 0.03 1.74 -8.51
N PRO A 299 0.41 3.02 -8.39
CA PRO A 299 1.38 3.70 -9.23
C PRO A 299 2.80 3.29 -8.86
N TRP A 300 3.67 3.17 -9.86
CA TRP A 300 5.07 2.87 -9.63
C TRP A 300 5.95 3.61 -10.60
N SER A 301 7.10 4.11 -10.13
CA SER A 301 8.12 4.64 -11.00
C SER A 301 9.47 4.09 -10.56
N GLY A 302 10.28 3.67 -11.52
CA GLY A 302 11.54 3.02 -11.23
C GLY A 302 12.26 2.59 -12.49
N ARG A 303 13.36 1.87 -12.29
CA ARG A 303 14.28 1.50 -13.36
C ARG A 303 14.83 0.09 -13.20
N PHE A 304 15.22 -0.47 -14.34
CA PHE A 304 15.86 -1.77 -14.48
C PHE A 304 17.17 -1.62 -15.25
N TRP A 305 18.16 -2.44 -14.89
CA TRP A 305 19.43 -2.56 -15.61
C TRP A 305 19.98 -3.96 -15.43
N ALA A 306 21.08 -4.29 -16.11
CA ALA A 306 21.84 -5.50 -15.84
C ALA A 306 23.29 -5.18 -15.52
N ARG A 307 23.80 -5.90 -14.52
CA ARG A 307 25.22 -5.95 -14.19
C ARG A 307 25.93 -6.99 -15.05
N TYR A 308 27.16 -6.68 -15.43
CA TYR A 308 27.98 -7.50 -16.32
C TYR A 308 29.33 -7.86 -15.68
N GLN A 309 29.80 -9.08 -15.95
CA GLN A 309 31.03 -9.67 -15.40
C GLN A 309 31.12 -9.54 -13.87
N CYS A 310 30.17 -10.17 -13.18
CA CYS A 310 30.14 -10.18 -11.72
C CYS A 310 30.85 -11.37 -11.12
N SER A 311 31.42 -11.19 -9.94
CA SER A 311 32.01 -12.26 -9.14
C SER A 311 31.96 -11.94 -7.65
N LYS A 312 32.11 -12.98 -6.82
CA LYS A 312 32.35 -12.83 -5.38
C LYS A 312 33.85 -12.92 -5.12
N ASP A 313 34.38 -11.99 -4.32
CA ASP A 313 35.76 -12.09 -3.84
C ASP A 313 35.91 -13.16 -2.75
N HIS A 314 37.14 -13.34 -2.25
CA HIS A 314 37.45 -14.31 -1.19
C HIS A 314 36.75 -14.00 0.15
N PHE A 315 36.26 -12.78 0.34
CA PHE A 315 35.50 -12.36 1.52
C PHE A 315 33.98 -12.46 1.31
N GLY A 316 33.54 -12.95 0.14
CA GLY A 316 32.14 -13.09 -0.22
C GLY A 316 31.48 -11.81 -0.72
N LYS A 317 32.23 -10.72 -0.89
CA LYS A 317 31.71 -9.46 -1.42
C LYS A 317 31.46 -9.62 -2.93
N PHE A 318 30.22 -9.39 -3.33
CA PHE A 318 29.81 -9.40 -4.73
C PHE A 318 30.11 -8.06 -5.39
N SER A 319 30.73 -8.09 -6.57
CA SER A 319 31.02 -6.90 -7.37
C SER A 319 31.00 -7.21 -8.87
N CYS A 320 30.73 -6.20 -9.69
CA CYS A 320 30.61 -6.31 -11.14
C CYS A 320 31.48 -5.28 -11.88
N SER A 321 31.99 -5.65 -13.05
CA SER A 321 32.81 -4.74 -13.88
C SER A 321 32.02 -3.56 -14.47
N SER A 322 30.71 -3.71 -14.63
CA SER A 322 29.81 -2.63 -15.10
C SER A 322 28.40 -2.79 -14.52
N GLY A 323 27.75 -1.66 -14.25
CA GLY A 323 26.40 -1.57 -13.69
C GLY A 323 26.30 -1.98 -12.23
N ASP A 324 27.42 -2.20 -11.54
CA ASP A 324 27.48 -2.58 -10.13
C ASP A 324 26.64 -1.63 -9.27
N CYS A 325 25.93 -2.12 -8.25
CA CYS A 325 25.10 -1.27 -7.39
C CYS A 325 25.75 -0.95 -6.04
N GLY A 326 27.01 -1.34 -5.82
CA GLY A 326 27.78 -1.00 -4.63
C GLY A 326 27.33 -1.66 -3.33
N SER A 327 26.30 -2.52 -3.36
CA SER A 327 25.75 -3.18 -2.17
C SER A 327 26.68 -4.26 -1.58
N GLY A 328 27.64 -4.74 -2.37
CA GLY A 328 28.46 -5.90 -2.01
C GLY A 328 27.69 -7.23 -2.07
N GLN A 329 26.46 -7.24 -2.59
CA GLN A 329 25.56 -8.38 -2.65
C GLN A 329 24.90 -8.50 -4.03
N ILE A 330 24.29 -9.67 -4.32
CA ILE A 330 23.45 -9.81 -5.51
C ILE A 330 22.23 -8.88 -5.39
N GLU A 331 21.65 -8.72 -4.21
CA GLU A 331 20.62 -7.72 -3.95
C GLU A 331 21.20 -6.30 -3.98
N CYS A 332 20.50 -5.36 -4.61
CA CYS A 332 20.93 -3.96 -4.68
C CYS A 332 20.42 -3.11 -3.51
N ASN A 333 19.45 -3.59 -2.73
CA ASN A 333 19.01 -2.99 -1.46
C ASN A 333 18.63 -1.51 -1.58
N GLY A 334 18.00 -1.11 -2.68
CA GLY A 334 17.62 0.27 -2.96
C GLY A 334 18.75 1.16 -3.48
N ALA A 335 19.92 0.61 -3.79
CA ALA A 335 20.97 1.30 -4.53
C ALA A 335 20.76 1.19 -6.05
N GLY A 336 21.10 2.27 -6.77
CA GLY A 336 21.09 2.28 -8.23
C GLY A 336 22.38 1.74 -8.83
N ALA A 337 22.38 1.55 -10.15
CA ALA A 337 23.60 1.22 -10.90
C ALA A 337 24.65 2.33 -10.75
N ILE A 338 25.91 1.94 -10.58
CA ILE A 338 27.09 2.76 -10.80
C ILE A 338 27.35 2.75 -12.31
N PRO A 339 27.25 3.90 -12.99
CA PRO A 339 27.42 3.97 -14.44
C PRO A 339 28.85 3.59 -14.90
N PRO A 340 29.04 3.12 -16.14
CA PRO A 340 28.06 3.08 -17.22
C PRO A 340 27.10 1.86 -17.17
N ALA A 341 25.82 2.12 -17.42
CA ALA A 341 24.78 1.09 -17.52
C ALA A 341 23.65 1.53 -18.45
N SER A 342 23.21 0.62 -19.33
CA SER A 342 21.97 0.80 -20.09
C SER A 342 20.78 0.66 -19.15
N LEU A 343 19.87 1.62 -19.16
CA LEU A 343 18.69 1.63 -18.29
C LEU A 343 17.40 1.43 -19.08
N VAL A 344 16.42 0.83 -18.43
CA VAL A 344 15.01 1.00 -18.78
C VAL A 344 14.31 1.69 -17.64
N GLU A 345 13.57 2.74 -17.95
CA GLU A 345 12.83 3.55 -16.98
C GLU A 345 11.33 3.41 -17.22
N PHE A 346 10.55 3.42 -16.14
CA PHE A 346 9.10 3.27 -16.19
C PHE A 346 8.42 4.24 -15.22
N THR A 347 7.23 4.68 -15.62
CA THR A 347 6.19 5.20 -14.76
C THR A 347 4.89 4.51 -15.10
N VAL A 348 4.44 3.61 -14.22
CA VAL A 348 3.21 2.81 -14.35
C VAL A 348 2.06 3.52 -13.63
N ALA A 349 0.98 3.80 -14.35
CA ALA A 349 -0.16 4.55 -13.88
C ALA A 349 -1.23 3.66 -13.23
N THR A 350 -1.97 4.22 -12.28
CA THR A 350 -3.12 3.55 -11.66
C THR A 350 -4.27 3.34 -12.63
N ASN A 351 -5.08 2.30 -12.39
CA ASN A 351 -6.36 2.06 -13.06
C ASN A 351 -6.26 1.96 -14.60
N GLY A 352 -5.17 1.40 -15.13
CA GLY A 352 -4.94 1.29 -16.56
C GLY A 352 -4.75 2.65 -17.25
N GLY A 353 -4.28 3.64 -16.51
CA GLY A 353 -3.88 4.94 -17.02
C GLY A 353 -2.72 4.86 -18.03
N ARG A 354 -2.14 6.01 -18.35
CA ARG A 354 -1.04 6.09 -19.31
C ARG A 354 0.28 5.79 -18.61
N ASP A 355 0.85 4.64 -18.92
CA ASP A 355 2.21 4.28 -18.54
C ASP A 355 3.19 5.03 -19.44
N PHE A 356 4.35 5.38 -18.91
CA PHE A 356 5.48 5.95 -19.65
C PHE A 356 6.69 5.03 -19.48
N TYR A 357 7.42 4.81 -20.56
CA TYR A 357 8.62 3.98 -20.52
C TYR A 357 9.59 4.35 -21.63
N ASP A 358 10.86 4.07 -21.38
CA ASP A 358 11.96 4.39 -22.29
C ASP A 358 13.18 3.51 -22.04
N VAL A 359 14.05 3.45 -23.05
CA VAL A 359 15.43 2.97 -22.89
C VAL A 359 16.32 4.20 -22.79
N SER A 360 17.16 4.27 -21.75
CA SER A 360 18.01 5.43 -21.47
C SER A 360 19.48 5.06 -21.46
N LEU A 361 20.26 5.81 -22.25
CA LEU A 361 21.73 5.74 -22.34
C LEU A 361 22.40 7.01 -21.80
N VAL A 362 21.64 7.83 -21.06
CA VAL A 362 22.15 9.04 -20.38
C VAL A 362 23.28 8.67 -19.41
N ASP A 363 23.13 7.53 -18.73
CA ASP A 363 24.13 6.92 -17.85
C ASP A 363 25.09 5.98 -18.62
N GLY A 364 25.22 6.14 -19.93
CA GLY A 364 26.07 5.31 -20.77
C GLY A 364 25.44 3.99 -21.19
N PHE A 365 26.28 3.07 -21.68
CA PHE A 365 25.86 1.79 -22.22
C PHE A 365 26.75 0.67 -21.68
N ASN A 366 26.16 -0.50 -21.41
CA ASN A 366 26.94 -1.70 -21.15
C ASN A 366 26.43 -2.91 -21.93
N LEU A 367 25.12 -3.14 -21.93
CA LEU A 367 24.47 -4.24 -22.62
C LEU A 367 23.31 -3.75 -23.51
N PRO A 368 23.06 -4.38 -24.67
CA PRO A 368 21.87 -4.12 -25.46
C PRO A 368 20.60 -4.47 -24.68
N ILE A 369 19.52 -3.71 -24.89
CA ILE A 369 18.29 -3.84 -24.09
C ILE A 369 17.04 -3.43 -24.88
N SER A 370 15.90 -4.04 -24.59
CA SER A 370 14.61 -3.67 -25.17
C SER A 370 13.47 -3.77 -24.16
N VAL A 371 12.39 -3.06 -24.45
CA VAL A 371 11.09 -3.17 -23.78
C VAL A 371 10.02 -3.49 -24.80
N THR A 372 9.25 -4.54 -24.53
CA THR A 372 8.06 -4.90 -25.32
C THR A 372 6.84 -4.93 -24.40
N PRO A 373 5.88 -4.01 -24.57
CA PRO A 373 4.60 -4.11 -23.89
C PRO A 373 3.78 -5.31 -24.40
N HIS A 374 3.08 -5.99 -23.50
CA HIS A 374 2.15 -7.07 -23.80
C HIS A 374 0.76 -6.72 -23.27
N GLY A 375 -0.23 -6.77 -24.16
CA GLY A 375 -1.56 -6.22 -23.88
C GLY A 375 -1.57 -4.70 -24.08
N GLY A 376 -2.23 -3.98 -23.18
CA GLY A 376 -2.48 -2.55 -23.34
C GLY A 376 -3.45 -2.24 -24.50
N LYS A 377 -3.71 -0.95 -24.72
CA LYS A 377 -4.67 -0.45 -25.70
C LYS A 377 -4.04 0.49 -26.72
N GLU A 378 -3.39 1.55 -26.26
CA GLU A 378 -2.90 2.63 -27.14
C GLU A 378 -1.44 2.98 -26.84
N GLY A 379 -0.64 3.21 -27.89
CA GLY A 379 0.74 3.72 -27.82
C GLY A 379 1.84 2.68 -27.54
N CYS A 380 1.45 1.43 -27.27
CA CYS A 380 2.26 0.33 -26.74
C CYS A 380 3.34 -0.22 -27.70
N ASN A 381 4.26 0.63 -28.14
CA ASN A 381 5.33 0.30 -29.06
C ASN A 381 6.51 -0.38 -28.37
N THR A 382 7.13 -1.35 -29.05
CA THR A 382 8.42 -1.89 -28.64
C THR A 382 9.54 -0.88 -28.88
N ILE A 383 10.43 -0.75 -27.89
CA ILE A 383 11.64 0.07 -27.96
C ILE A 383 12.84 -0.86 -27.83
N SER A 384 13.87 -0.64 -28.63
CA SER A 384 15.11 -1.40 -28.45
C SER A 384 16.36 -0.60 -28.76
N CYS A 385 17.39 -0.82 -27.95
CA CYS A 385 18.77 -0.54 -28.27
C CYS A 385 19.48 -1.88 -28.50
N ARG A 386 19.41 -2.40 -29.73
CA ARG A 386 19.93 -3.74 -30.09
C ARG A 386 21.43 -3.73 -30.43
N ALA A 387 21.92 -2.58 -30.91
CA ALA A 387 23.31 -2.43 -31.29
C ALA A 387 24.23 -2.61 -30.08
N ASN A 388 25.39 -3.23 -30.29
CA ASN A 388 26.43 -3.30 -29.27
C ASN A 388 27.30 -2.04 -29.36
N LEU A 389 26.97 -0.99 -28.61
CA LEU A 389 27.69 0.29 -28.65
C LEU A 389 29.16 0.16 -28.22
N ASN A 390 29.54 -0.92 -27.51
CA ASN A 390 30.92 -1.15 -27.10
C ASN A 390 31.88 -1.29 -28.30
N THR A 391 31.39 -1.70 -29.48
CA THR A 391 32.21 -1.87 -30.70
C THR A 391 32.52 -0.55 -31.41
N VAL A 392 31.72 0.49 -31.15
CA VAL A 392 31.87 1.84 -31.75
C VAL A 392 32.17 2.91 -30.68
N CYS A 393 32.43 2.49 -29.45
CA CYS A 393 32.68 3.39 -28.33
C CYS A 393 33.99 4.18 -28.54
N PRO A 394 33.96 5.53 -28.51
CA PRO A 394 35.17 6.34 -28.55
C PRO A 394 36.14 5.99 -27.42
N LEU A 395 37.44 6.10 -27.68
CA LEU A 395 38.49 5.69 -26.75
C LEU A 395 38.40 6.43 -25.40
N GLU A 396 38.04 7.71 -25.44
CA GLU A 396 37.84 8.57 -24.27
C GLU A 396 36.61 8.17 -23.41
N LEU A 397 35.66 7.42 -23.97
CA LEU A 397 34.45 6.97 -23.28
C LEU A 397 34.54 5.50 -22.85
N ALA A 398 35.48 4.74 -23.41
CA ALA A 398 35.57 3.29 -23.23
C ALA A 398 35.95 2.88 -21.80
N VAL A 399 35.19 1.95 -21.24
CA VAL A 399 35.57 1.16 -20.06
C VAL A 399 36.09 -0.18 -20.54
N LYS A 400 37.35 -0.50 -20.20
CA LYS A 400 38.04 -1.70 -20.68
C LYS A 400 38.20 -2.74 -19.57
N ALA A 401 38.05 -4.01 -19.95
CA ALA A 401 38.46 -5.14 -19.12
C ALA A 401 39.97 -5.34 -19.14
N SER A 402 40.46 -6.26 -18.31
CA SER A 402 41.88 -6.60 -18.17
C SER A 402 42.53 -7.10 -19.46
N ASP A 403 41.75 -7.68 -20.36
CA ASP A 403 42.19 -8.15 -21.68
C ASP A 403 42.18 -7.03 -22.76
N GLY A 404 41.81 -5.81 -22.38
CA GLY A 404 41.73 -4.64 -23.25
C GLY A 404 40.42 -4.50 -24.04
N SER A 405 39.50 -5.47 -23.93
CA SER A 405 38.18 -5.40 -24.56
C SER A 405 37.33 -4.28 -23.94
N VAL A 406 36.54 -3.58 -24.75
CA VAL A 406 35.59 -2.57 -24.27
C VAL A 406 34.35 -3.29 -23.75
N ILE A 407 34.07 -3.16 -22.46
CA ILE A 407 32.96 -3.83 -21.77
C ILE A 407 31.77 -2.90 -21.49
N ALA A 408 32.01 -1.59 -21.53
CA ALA A 408 30.98 -0.58 -21.40
C ALA A 408 31.45 0.74 -22.00
N CYS A 409 30.52 1.64 -22.31
CA CYS A 409 30.78 2.96 -22.87
C CYS A 409 30.14 4.04 -21.99
N LYS A 410 30.96 4.93 -21.43
CA LYS A 410 30.48 6.10 -20.67
C LYS A 410 29.71 7.03 -21.60
N SER A 411 28.72 7.75 -21.07
CA SER A 411 28.22 8.95 -21.73
C SER A 411 29.23 10.09 -21.61
N ALA A 412 29.09 11.13 -22.44
CA ALA A 412 29.95 12.31 -22.36
C ALA A 412 29.84 13.03 -21.00
N CYS A 413 28.65 13.04 -20.39
CA CYS A 413 28.49 13.59 -19.05
C CYS A 413 29.37 12.86 -18.04
N LEU A 414 29.32 11.52 -18.05
CA LEU A 414 30.11 10.68 -17.15
C LEU A 414 31.62 10.78 -17.40
N ALA A 415 32.04 10.95 -18.65
CA ALA A 415 33.46 11.02 -19.00
C ALA A 415 34.08 12.38 -18.68
N PHE A 416 33.35 13.47 -18.89
CA PHE A 416 33.92 14.82 -18.85
C PHE A 416 33.38 15.71 -17.73
N ASN A 417 32.21 15.39 -17.19
CA ASN A 417 31.52 16.19 -16.17
C ASN A 417 31.40 17.68 -16.55
N GLN A 418 31.09 17.96 -17.82
CA GLN A 418 30.94 19.34 -18.32
C GLN A 418 29.45 19.70 -18.47
N PRO A 419 29.04 20.94 -18.12
CA PRO A 419 27.63 21.35 -18.11
C PRO A 419 26.88 21.08 -19.41
N GLN A 420 27.52 21.28 -20.56
CA GLN A 420 26.90 21.06 -21.88
C GLN A 420 26.65 19.58 -22.21
N TYR A 421 27.32 18.64 -21.55
CA TYR A 421 27.07 17.20 -21.72
C TYR A 421 26.11 16.66 -20.66
N CYS A 422 26.14 17.25 -19.46
CA CYS A 422 25.28 16.86 -18.35
C CYS A 422 23.95 17.63 -18.32
N CYS A 423 23.79 18.63 -19.20
CA CYS A 423 22.65 19.53 -19.22
C CYS A 423 22.38 20.19 -17.85
N THR A 424 23.41 20.80 -17.28
CA THR A 424 23.34 21.49 -15.98
C THR A 424 23.71 22.97 -16.11
N GLY A 425 23.39 23.77 -15.08
CA GLY A 425 23.69 25.20 -15.07
C GLY A 425 23.02 25.93 -16.25
N ASP A 426 23.81 26.67 -17.03
CA ASP A 426 23.36 27.40 -18.22
C ASP A 426 22.81 26.50 -19.33
N PHE A 427 23.05 25.18 -19.25
CA PHE A 427 22.53 24.16 -20.16
C PHE A 427 21.36 23.37 -19.55
N GLY A 428 20.77 23.84 -18.45
CA GLY A 428 19.71 23.17 -17.69
C GLY A 428 18.31 23.19 -18.29
N SER A 429 18.19 23.39 -19.60
CA SER A 429 16.91 23.35 -20.31
C SER A 429 17.05 22.73 -21.71
N PRO A 430 15.98 22.17 -22.29
CA PRO A 430 15.98 21.62 -23.65
C PRO A 430 16.42 22.64 -24.71
N ASP A 431 16.12 23.93 -24.52
CA ASP A 431 16.49 25.00 -25.46
C ASP A 431 17.99 25.31 -25.44
N THR A 432 18.65 25.01 -24.32
CA THR A 432 20.06 25.34 -24.09
C THR A 432 20.99 24.12 -24.20
N CYS A 433 20.51 22.90 -23.98
CA CYS A 433 21.31 21.68 -24.12
C CYS A 433 21.05 21.00 -25.47
N SER A 434 21.99 21.15 -26.40
CA SER A 434 21.89 20.54 -27.72
C SER A 434 22.62 19.18 -27.81
N PRO A 435 22.23 18.29 -28.73
CA PRO A 435 22.95 17.05 -28.98
C PRO A 435 24.44 17.30 -29.30
N SER A 436 25.33 16.55 -28.66
CA SER A 436 26.78 16.60 -28.90
C SER A 436 27.21 15.61 -29.97
N ASN A 437 28.47 15.68 -30.41
CA ASN A 437 29.08 14.63 -31.24
C ASN A 437 29.02 13.26 -30.52
N TYR A 438 29.14 13.24 -29.20
CA TYR A 438 29.06 12.02 -28.41
C TYR A 438 27.65 11.46 -28.30
N SER A 439 26.63 12.28 -27.99
CA SER A 439 25.25 11.76 -27.90
C SER A 439 24.74 11.28 -29.26
N ARG A 440 25.17 11.90 -30.38
CA ARG A 440 24.86 11.42 -31.73
C ARG A 440 25.36 10.00 -32.00
N ILE A 441 26.56 9.63 -31.51
CA ILE A 441 27.05 8.24 -31.66
C ILE A 441 26.07 7.24 -31.04
N PHE A 442 25.55 7.55 -29.85
CA PHE A 442 24.59 6.70 -29.15
C PHE A 442 23.25 6.68 -29.90
N LYS A 443 22.80 7.85 -30.37
CA LYS A 443 21.52 7.98 -31.09
C LYS A 443 21.53 7.28 -32.45
N ASP A 444 22.65 7.32 -33.17
CA ASP A 444 22.79 6.66 -34.47
C ASP A 444 22.70 5.13 -34.34
N GLN A 445 23.21 4.58 -33.23
CA GLN A 445 23.12 3.15 -32.94
C GLN A 445 21.76 2.75 -32.35
N CYS A 446 21.15 3.63 -31.55
CA CYS A 446 19.90 3.38 -30.85
C CYS A 446 18.93 4.56 -30.99
N PRO A 447 18.28 4.74 -32.16
CA PRO A 447 17.47 5.93 -32.46
C PRO A 447 16.26 6.13 -31.55
N GLN A 448 15.76 5.05 -30.94
CA GLN A 448 14.60 5.07 -30.04
C GLN A 448 14.99 5.24 -28.56
N ALA A 449 16.27 5.27 -28.22
CA ALA A 449 16.74 5.44 -26.84
C ALA A 449 17.12 6.89 -26.56
N TYR A 450 17.02 7.30 -25.29
CA TYR A 450 17.58 8.56 -24.83
C TYR A 450 19.11 8.52 -24.94
N SER A 451 19.67 9.41 -25.74
CA SER A 451 21.12 9.55 -25.92
C SER A 451 21.77 10.63 -25.03
N TYR A 452 20.95 11.52 -24.48
CA TYR A 452 21.30 12.57 -23.51
C TYR A 452 20.03 13.06 -22.79
N ALA A 453 20.16 13.91 -21.77
CA ALA A 453 19.09 14.22 -20.82
C ALA A 453 17.80 14.80 -21.43
N TYR A 454 17.88 15.56 -22.53
CA TYR A 454 16.72 16.20 -23.17
C TYR A 454 16.38 15.62 -24.56
N ASP A 455 16.65 14.33 -24.76
CA ASP A 455 16.33 13.61 -26.01
C ASP A 455 14.85 13.13 -26.07
N ASP A 456 13.88 14.02 -25.85
CA ASP A 456 12.48 13.64 -25.57
C ASP A 456 11.66 13.20 -26.80
N LYS A 457 11.80 13.89 -27.93
CA LYS A 457 10.89 13.79 -29.09
C LYS A 457 10.76 12.40 -29.71
N SER A 458 11.76 11.54 -29.55
CA SER A 458 11.80 10.20 -30.15
C SER A 458 12.06 9.07 -29.14
N SER A 459 12.16 9.39 -27.85
CA SER A 459 12.66 8.44 -26.85
C SER A 459 11.69 8.14 -25.72
N THR A 460 10.61 8.93 -25.54
CA THR A 460 9.53 8.60 -24.59
C THR A 460 8.41 7.86 -25.30
N PHE A 461 7.99 6.73 -24.73
CA PHE A 461 6.86 5.96 -25.23
C PHE A 461 5.82 5.79 -24.14
N THR A 462 4.60 5.51 -24.56
CA THR A 462 3.46 5.46 -23.66
C THR A 462 2.60 4.26 -23.95
N CYS A 463 2.04 3.61 -22.94
CA CYS A 463 1.06 2.54 -23.16
C CYS A 463 -0.12 2.72 -22.22
N THR A 464 -1.34 2.68 -22.72
CA THR A 464 -2.55 2.75 -21.90
C THR A 464 -3.19 1.38 -21.71
N GLY A 465 -4.10 1.25 -20.75
CA GLY A 465 -4.90 0.03 -20.57
C GLY A 465 -4.21 -1.07 -19.78
N GLY A 466 -3.15 -0.73 -19.04
CA GLY A 466 -2.46 -1.63 -18.11
C GLY A 466 -1.74 -2.77 -18.82
N ALA A 467 -0.62 -2.46 -19.46
CA ALA A 467 0.19 -3.50 -20.09
C ALA A 467 1.04 -4.26 -19.07
N ASN A 468 1.43 -5.47 -19.46
CA ASN A 468 2.60 -6.14 -18.93
C ASN A 468 3.82 -5.78 -19.78
N TYR A 469 5.03 -6.04 -19.31
CA TYR A 469 6.24 -5.64 -20.02
C TYR A 469 7.26 -6.77 -20.05
N ALA A 470 7.87 -7.01 -21.21
CA ALA A 470 9.06 -7.83 -21.34
C ALA A 470 10.29 -6.93 -21.50
N ILE A 471 11.26 -7.08 -20.59
CA ILE A 471 12.58 -6.46 -20.64
C ILE A 471 13.57 -7.53 -21.09
N THR A 472 14.14 -7.36 -22.28
CA THR A 472 15.05 -8.33 -22.87
C THR A 472 16.44 -7.74 -23.00
N PHE A 473 17.43 -8.38 -22.37
CA PHE A 473 18.84 -8.09 -22.55
C PHE A 473 19.40 -8.88 -23.72
N CYS A 474 20.21 -8.23 -24.57
CA CYS A 474 20.65 -8.77 -25.86
C CYS A 474 19.49 -9.23 -26.78
N PRO A 475 18.52 -8.33 -27.07
CA PRO A 475 17.28 -8.65 -27.79
C PRO A 475 17.44 -8.96 -29.28
#